data_AF-A0A0K1F3V3-F1
#
_entry.id   AF-A0A0K1F3V3-F1
#
_cell.length_a   1.000
_cell.length_b   1.000
_cell.length_c   1.000
_cell.angle_alpha   90.00
_cell.angle_beta   90.00
_cell.angle_gamma   90.00
#
_symmetry.space_group_name_H-M   'P 1'
#
loop_
_entity.id
_entity.type
_entity.pdbx_description
1 polymer ?
#
loop_
_entity_poly.entity_id
_entity_poly.type
_entity_poly.pdbx_seq_one_letter_code
_entity_poly.pdbx_strand_id
1 'polypeptide(L)'
;MRIGIAQIDSRPGDFDKTCERMLAYSKVAAERDVDLLIFPSLALTGIEGVRQADQLPFLHDLLACLGSLAEGIACPCLMAILVSYDDVVAMEAILLKDGKVMLINLAGSFFGAAMEAAPPQGSLPEQGVPILSLGGEQLAVALTFDDLDRLRSGQSGATVIVYLDDQGFHVDDPSTALGAGLTEGRFSEDAKASGAWFVGVGALGLYGESVYCGSSFVLSPAGELVAAAPDFEEGFVSCEVGADVSVAKDAVLSPEVYDQTFQLWQALTLGVRDIVEKHRCVEHAVLPLDGTLSSELLAMLASDALGPTKVHALIATDDAEGAARARELAGRLRLDLREAHATLWDAAGGSVLLGRARAAAQLAVWADELGACVLSPRDKTDLALGLWADVPSSAAAMPLGDVYRSDIVDLARLRNTISPIMGSVALSRLDLPTVPGITLPSGSVEECVYAVDSILLEHVEGRHGVKDVVEVTGRDPNLVREVLLRLNDTEATRVGVPTVIVTSSAPLTNATQPLGLVWRADGSREEQELQRTLLQLAEKVLSIPDNLRPAALEPKAEAHAQADEAVRQLKDALSFLNDFTQGGGMDIKDSESLQDWLKSLRSGGKPDKPFGNMLIWGSPFSEN
;
A
#
# COMPACT_ATOMS: atom_id res chain seq x y z
N MET A 1 1.56 -27.02 19.81
CA MET A 1 0.13 -26.63 19.89
C MET A 1 -0.56 -26.77 18.54
N ARG A 2 -1.89 -26.80 18.47
CA ARG A 2 -2.67 -26.78 17.23
C ARG A 2 -3.24 -25.38 16.99
N ILE A 3 -2.93 -24.78 15.85
CA ILE A 3 -3.47 -23.48 15.42
C ILE A 3 -4.57 -23.64 14.38
N GLY A 4 -5.47 -22.65 14.31
CA GLY A 4 -6.42 -22.47 13.23
C GLY A 4 -6.33 -21.04 12.69
N ILE A 5 -6.56 -20.86 11.40
CA ILE A 5 -6.66 -19.57 10.73
C ILE A 5 -8.05 -19.50 10.10
N ALA A 6 -8.83 -18.46 10.44
CA ALA A 6 -10.11 -18.16 9.81
C ALA A 6 -9.95 -16.93 8.91
N GLN A 7 -9.60 -17.20 7.65
CA GLN A 7 -9.49 -16.18 6.60
C GLN A 7 -10.89 -15.77 6.16
N ILE A 8 -11.29 -14.57 6.58
CA ILE A 8 -12.64 -14.02 6.36
C ILE A 8 -12.55 -12.66 5.70
N ASP A 9 -13.51 -12.39 4.82
CA ASP A 9 -13.82 -11.05 4.34
C ASP A 9 -14.69 -10.31 5.37
N SER A 10 -14.57 -8.99 5.45
CA SER A 10 -15.32 -8.17 6.39
C SER A 10 -15.66 -6.78 5.83
N ARG A 11 -16.27 -5.96 6.69
CA ARG A 11 -16.43 -4.53 6.47
C ARG A 11 -16.04 -3.79 7.77
N PRO A 12 -15.14 -2.80 7.72
CA PRO A 12 -14.79 -1.99 8.89
C PRO A 12 -16.02 -1.43 9.60
N GLY A 13 -16.09 -1.62 10.92
CA GLY A 13 -17.20 -1.15 11.76
C GLY A 13 -18.51 -1.94 11.65
N ASP A 14 -18.61 -2.99 10.83
CA ASP A 14 -19.78 -3.89 10.76
C ASP A 14 -19.75 -4.92 11.91
N PHE A 15 -19.59 -4.40 13.14
CA PHE A 15 -19.22 -5.16 14.33
C PHE A 15 -20.18 -6.32 14.63
N ASP A 16 -21.49 -6.12 14.49
CA ASP A 16 -22.48 -7.17 14.73
C ASP A 16 -22.25 -8.41 13.84
N LYS A 17 -22.06 -8.20 12.54
CA LYS A 17 -21.86 -9.31 11.58
C LYS A 17 -20.50 -9.94 11.76
N THR A 18 -19.43 -9.16 11.86
CA THR A 18 -18.09 -9.69 12.08
C THR A 18 -18.03 -10.48 13.40
N CYS A 19 -18.65 -9.98 14.47
CA CYS A 19 -18.77 -10.68 15.75
C CYS A 19 -19.49 -12.03 15.60
N GLU A 20 -20.68 -12.08 14.98
CA GLU A 20 -21.41 -13.33 14.74
C GLU A 20 -20.55 -14.36 13.99
N ARG A 21 -19.85 -13.91 12.93
CA ARG A 21 -18.95 -14.76 12.13
C ARG A 21 -17.76 -15.28 12.94
N MET A 22 -17.06 -14.41 13.68
CA MET A 22 -15.92 -14.80 14.52
C MET A 22 -16.35 -15.78 15.62
N LEU A 23 -17.51 -15.56 16.25
CA LEU A 23 -18.09 -16.48 17.21
C LEU A 23 -18.44 -17.84 16.58
N ALA A 24 -18.92 -17.87 15.33
CA ALA A 24 -19.15 -19.11 14.59
C ALA A 24 -17.83 -19.86 14.30
N TYR A 25 -16.80 -19.19 13.78
CA TYR A 25 -15.49 -19.82 13.53
C TYR A 25 -14.81 -20.28 14.82
N SER A 26 -14.98 -19.59 15.97
CA SER A 26 -14.44 -20.05 17.26
C SER A 26 -15.01 -21.41 17.69
N LYS A 27 -16.26 -21.71 17.32
CA LYS A 27 -16.90 -23.02 17.57
C LYS A 27 -16.35 -24.09 16.63
N VAL A 28 -16.20 -23.77 15.35
CA VAL A 28 -15.57 -24.67 14.35
C VAL A 28 -14.11 -25.00 14.73
N ALA A 29 -13.38 -24.04 15.32
CA ALA A 29 -12.04 -24.26 15.86
C ALA A 29 -12.05 -25.18 17.09
N ALA A 30 -12.95 -24.95 18.05
CA ALA A 30 -13.13 -25.82 19.22
C ALA A 30 -13.57 -27.25 18.84
N GLU A 31 -14.41 -27.42 17.82
CA GLU A 31 -14.80 -28.72 17.24
C GLU A 31 -13.66 -29.44 16.50
N ARG A 32 -12.52 -28.78 16.27
CA ARG A 32 -11.32 -29.29 15.60
C ARG A 32 -10.09 -29.35 16.53
N ASP A 33 -10.30 -29.31 17.84
CA ASP A 33 -9.27 -29.34 18.89
C ASP A 33 -8.17 -28.26 18.72
N VAL A 34 -8.55 -27.06 18.26
CA VAL A 34 -7.62 -25.92 18.08
C VAL A 34 -7.33 -25.23 19.42
N ASP A 35 -6.04 -25.07 19.75
CA ASP A 35 -5.56 -24.36 20.95
C ASP A 35 -5.62 -22.83 20.80
N LEU A 36 -5.45 -22.33 19.57
CA LEU A 36 -5.51 -20.90 19.22
C LEU A 36 -6.08 -20.73 17.80
N LEU A 37 -7.20 -20.03 17.70
CA LEU A 37 -7.71 -19.50 16.44
C LEU A 37 -7.09 -18.13 16.15
N ILE A 38 -6.78 -17.84 14.89
CA ILE A 38 -6.25 -16.56 14.46
C ILE A 38 -7.16 -15.96 13.37
N PHE A 39 -7.47 -14.68 13.50
CA PHE A 39 -8.22 -13.89 12.52
C PHE A 39 -7.33 -12.78 11.95
N PRO A 40 -7.62 -12.27 10.73
CA PRO A 40 -6.90 -11.15 10.16
C PRO A 40 -6.99 -9.87 10.99
N SER A 41 -5.93 -9.07 10.90
CA SER A 41 -5.77 -7.72 11.45
C SER A 41 -6.94 -6.77 11.16
N LEU A 42 -7.43 -6.77 9.92
CA LEU A 42 -8.37 -5.77 9.43
C LEU A 42 -9.84 -6.07 9.78
N ALA A 43 -10.12 -7.27 10.33
CA ALA A 43 -11.46 -7.85 10.37
C ALA A 43 -12.52 -6.96 11.06
N LEU A 44 -12.16 -6.23 12.12
CA LEU A 44 -13.08 -5.33 12.85
C LEU A 44 -12.96 -3.86 12.40
N THR A 45 -11.75 -3.35 12.19
CA THR A 45 -11.48 -1.90 12.09
C THR A 45 -11.03 -1.42 10.72
N GLY A 46 -10.54 -2.29 9.83
CA GLY A 46 -9.80 -1.87 8.64
C GLY A 46 -8.47 -1.17 8.95
N ILE A 47 -7.90 -0.53 7.92
CA ILE A 47 -6.59 0.16 7.94
C ILE A 47 -6.65 1.65 8.29
N GLU A 48 -7.84 2.27 8.28
CA GLU A 48 -8.00 3.72 8.49
C GLU A 48 -8.68 4.03 9.83
N GLY A 49 -8.14 5.03 10.53
CA GLY A 49 -8.77 5.57 11.74
C GLY A 49 -10.03 6.37 11.40
N VAL A 50 -11.06 6.26 12.23
CA VAL A 50 -12.23 7.14 12.10
C VAL A 50 -11.87 8.60 12.41
N ARG A 51 -12.64 9.55 11.88
CA ARG A 51 -12.44 10.99 12.11
C ARG A 51 -12.47 11.28 13.62
N GLN A 52 -11.68 12.27 14.07
CA GLN A 52 -11.55 12.65 15.48
C GLN A 52 -12.90 12.85 16.22
N ALA A 53 -13.92 13.42 15.55
CA ALA A 53 -15.25 13.60 16.12
C ALA A 53 -16.03 12.29 16.36
N ASP A 54 -15.67 11.22 15.66
CA ASP A 54 -16.31 9.90 15.70
C ASP A 54 -15.51 8.86 16.51
N GLN A 55 -14.26 9.17 16.91
CA GLN A 55 -13.35 8.27 17.64
C GLN A 55 -13.95 7.71 18.93
N LEU A 56 -14.52 8.56 19.80
CA LEU A 56 -15.03 8.11 21.10
C LEU A 56 -16.28 7.19 20.98
N PRO A 57 -17.29 7.48 20.13
CA PRO A 57 -18.35 6.52 19.80
C PRO A 57 -17.81 5.21 19.20
N PHE A 58 -16.91 5.29 18.22
CA PHE A 58 -16.36 4.09 17.56
C PHE A 58 -15.59 3.19 18.56
N LEU A 59 -14.78 3.80 19.43
CA LEU A 59 -14.06 3.08 20.49
C LEU A 59 -15.01 2.43 21.50
N HIS A 60 -16.12 3.08 21.85
CA HIS A 60 -17.14 2.49 22.72
C HIS A 60 -17.74 1.22 22.10
N ASP A 61 -18.12 1.28 20.82
CA ASP A 61 -18.79 0.18 20.14
C ASP A 61 -17.80 -0.97 19.80
N LEU A 62 -16.55 -0.63 19.48
CA LEU A 62 -15.43 -1.58 19.36
C LEU A 62 -15.16 -2.31 20.68
N LEU A 63 -15.13 -1.60 21.82
CA LEU A 63 -14.96 -2.22 23.14
C LEU A 63 -16.16 -3.11 23.53
N ALA A 64 -17.39 -2.74 23.16
CA ALA A 64 -18.58 -3.56 23.34
C ALA A 64 -18.53 -4.84 22.49
N CYS A 65 -18.04 -4.75 21.25
CA CYS A 65 -17.79 -5.89 20.37
C CYS A 65 -16.72 -6.83 20.95
N LEU A 66 -15.57 -6.28 21.38
CA LEU A 66 -14.48 -7.07 22.00
C LEU A 66 -14.92 -7.75 23.30
N GLY A 67 -15.76 -7.10 24.12
CA GLY A 67 -16.37 -7.72 25.30
C GLY A 67 -17.28 -8.90 24.94
N SER A 68 -18.14 -8.70 23.94
CA SER A 68 -19.06 -9.73 23.45
C SER A 68 -18.33 -10.93 22.82
N LEU A 69 -17.23 -10.67 22.11
CA LEU A 69 -16.31 -11.71 21.63
C LEU A 69 -15.65 -12.44 22.80
N ALA A 70 -15.04 -11.72 23.75
CA ALA A 70 -14.33 -12.32 24.88
C ALA A 70 -15.20 -13.23 25.76
N GLU A 71 -16.48 -12.89 25.94
CA GLU A 71 -17.45 -13.75 26.65
C GLU A 71 -17.98 -14.92 25.81
N GLY A 72 -18.05 -14.77 24.48
CA GLY A 72 -18.73 -15.72 23.58
C GLY A 72 -17.85 -16.75 22.86
N ILE A 73 -16.53 -16.54 22.77
CA ILE A 73 -15.63 -17.43 22.03
C ILE A 73 -15.52 -18.83 22.66
N ALA A 74 -15.52 -19.87 21.82
CA ALA A 74 -15.35 -21.26 22.24
C ALA A 74 -13.88 -21.75 22.21
N CYS A 75 -12.98 -20.97 21.61
CA CYS A 75 -11.55 -21.23 21.45
C CYS A 75 -10.80 -19.90 21.68
N PRO A 76 -9.60 -19.86 22.31
CA PRO A 76 -8.79 -18.65 22.39
C PRO A 76 -8.55 -18.06 21.00
N CYS A 77 -8.67 -16.73 20.86
CA CYS A 77 -8.57 -16.04 19.56
C CYS A 77 -7.49 -14.96 19.58
N LEU A 78 -6.58 -14.97 18.60
CA LEU A 78 -5.63 -13.90 18.32
C LEU A 78 -6.09 -13.12 17.08
N MET A 79 -5.92 -11.80 17.12
CA MET A 79 -6.07 -10.91 15.97
C MET A 79 -5.25 -9.63 16.20
N ALA A 80 -5.37 -8.66 15.31
CA ALA A 80 -5.06 -7.27 15.63
C ALA A 80 -6.29 -6.37 15.42
N ILE A 81 -6.21 -5.13 15.89
CA ILE A 81 -7.13 -4.04 15.57
C ILE A 81 -6.36 -2.75 15.37
N LEU A 82 -6.92 -1.83 14.59
CA LEU A 82 -6.45 -0.46 14.55
C LEU A 82 -7.07 0.36 15.69
N VAL A 83 -6.24 0.88 16.58
CA VAL A 83 -6.63 1.81 17.64
C VAL A 83 -6.35 3.23 17.16
N SER A 84 -7.40 4.06 17.09
CA SER A 84 -7.30 5.49 16.80
C SER A 84 -7.94 6.31 17.91
N TYR A 85 -7.16 7.20 18.53
CA TYR A 85 -7.62 8.09 19.60
C TYR A 85 -6.74 9.35 19.68
N ASP A 86 -7.37 10.53 19.74
CA ASP A 86 -6.72 11.83 19.54
C ASP A 86 -5.89 11.82 18.23
N ASP A 87 -4.63 12.26 18.28
CA ASP A 87 -3.70 12.29 17.14
C ASP A 87 -2.98 10.93 16.92
N VAL A 88 -3.24 9.90 17.73
CA VAL A 88 -2.55 8.60 17.69
C VAL A 88 -3.34 7.57 16.88
N VAL A 89 -2.63 6.89 15.97
CA VAL A 89 -3.10 5.70 15.24
C VAL A 89 -2.04 4.61 15.36
N ALA A 90 -2.41 3.43 15.84
CA ALA A 90 -1.51 2.29 15.98
C ALA A 90 -2.27 0.96 15.86
N MET A 91 -1.63 -0.08 15.31
CA MET A 91 -2.19 -1.43 15.33
C MET A 91 -1.79 -2.16 16.62
N GLU A 92 -2.77 -2.72 17.32
CA GLU A 92 -2.62 -3.43 18.60
C GLU A 92 -3.04 -4.89 18.41
N ALA A 93 -2.14 -5.84 18.68
CA ALA A 93 -2.49 -7.25 18.69
C ALA A 93 -3.29 -7.60 19.95
N ILE A 94 -4.35 -8.38 19.79
CA ILE A 94 -5.27 -8.76 20.86
C ILE A 94 -5.38 -10.27 20.98
N LEU A 95 -5.14 -10.78 22.19
CA LEU A 95 -5.51 -12.14 22.60
C LEU A 95 -6.82 -12.10 23.40
N LEU A 96 -7.85 -12.74 22.86
CA LEU A 96 -9.13 -13.00 23.54
C LEU A 96 -9.08 -14.38 24.18
N LYS A 97 -9.22 -14.45 25.52
CA LYS A 97 -9.14 -15.71 26.27
C LYS A 97 -9.78 -15.62 27.65
N ASP A 98 -10.43 -16.71 28.09
CA ASP A 98 -10.98 -16.88 29.45
C ASP A 98 -11.87 -15.70 29.94
N GLY A 99 -12.72 -15.16 29.05
CA GLY A 99 -13.59 -14.01 29.35
C GLY A 99 -12.87 -12.66 29.37
N LYS A 100 -11.68 -12.54 28.75
CA LYS A 100 -10.83 -11.34 28.83
C LYS A 100 -10.26 -10.95 27.47
N VAL A 101 -10.02 -9.65 27.35
CA VAL A 101 -9.25 -9.01 26.28
C VAL A 101 -7.84 -8.73 26.83
N MET A 102 -6.79 -9.15 26.13
CA MET A 102 -5.39 -8.83 26.43
C MET A 102 -4.80 -8.05 25.25
N LEU A 103 -4.40 -6.81 25.52
CA LEU A 103 -3.65 -5.94 24.59
C LEU A 103 -2.17 -6.32 24.69
N ILE A 104 -1.60 -6.86 23.61
CA ILE A 104 -0.29 -7.54 23.60
C ILE A 104 0.86 -6.54 23.48
N ASN A 105 0.77 -5.58 22.55
CA ASN A 105 1.80 -4.59 22.29
C ASN A 105 1.89 -3.62 23.48
N LEU A 106 0.74 -3.09 23.92
CA LEU A 106 0.66 -2.21 25.09
C LEU A 106 1.18 -2.90 26.37
N ALA A 107 0.86 -4.18 26.59
CA ALA A 107 1.41 -4.93 27.72
C ALA A 107 2.93 -5.08 27.61
N GLY A 108 3.45 -5.37 26.40
CA GLY A 108 4.89 -5.43 26.12
C GLY A 108 5.61 -4.14 26.52
N SER A 109 5.09 -2.97 26.09
CA SER A 109 5.64 -1.66 26.45
C SER A 109 5.67 -1.42 27.97
N PHE A 110 4.58 -1.77 28.69
CA PHE A 110 4.55 -1.64 30.15
C PHE A 110 5.53 -2.59 30.88
N PHE A 111 5.68 -3.83 30.40
CA PHE A 111 6.65 -4.77 30.99
C PHE A 111 8.10 -4.35 30.71
N GLY A 112 8.40 -3.82 29.52
CA GLY A 112 9.71 -3.24 29.18
C GLY A 112 10.08 -2.09 30.14
N ALA A 113 9.22 -1.06 30.21
CA ALA A 113 9.42 0.09 31.10
C ALA A 113 9.54 -0.30 32.59
N ALA A 114 8.84 -1.35 33.03
CA ALA A 114 8.96 -1.88 34.39
C ALA A 114 10.31 -2.57 34.67
N MET A 115 10.96 -3.15 33.65
CA MET A 115 12.31 -3.71 33.77
C MET A 115 13.41 -2.63 33.69
N GLU A 116 13.20 -1.58 32.88
CA GLU A 116 14.11 -0.42 32.77
C GLU A 116 14.23 0.40 34.07
N ALA A 117 13.29 0.25 35.00
CA ALA A 117 13.37 0.84 36.34
C ALA A 117 14.49 0.23 37.23
N ALA A 118 15.20 -0.81 36.78
CA ALA A 118 16.41 -1.33 37.41
C ALA A 118 17.64 -0.44 37.12
N PRO A 119 18.61 -0.31 38.05
CA PRO A 119 19.74 0.61 37.89
C PRO A 119 20.62 0.25 36.68
N PRO A 120 20.90 1.20 35.76
CA PRO A 120 21.45 0.87 34.45
C PRO A 120 22.94 0.52 34.47
N GLN A 121 23.28 -0.65 33.93
CA GLN A 121 24.61 -0.95 33.38
C GLN A 121 24.47 -1.41 31.92
N GLY A 122 24.48 -0.44 31.00
CA GLY A 122 24.35 -0.68 29.57
C GLY A 122 23.74 0.50 28.80
N SER A 123 23.55 0.28 27.51
CA SER A 123 22.52 0.95 26.69
C SER A 123 21.12 0.50 27.13
N LEU A 124 20.09 1.23 26.71
CA LEU A 124 18.72 0.76 26.79
C LEU A 124 18.57 -0.50 25.89
N PRO A 125 17.74 -1.48 26.26
CA PRO A 125 17.30 -2.51 25.33
C PRO A 125 16.39 -1.88 24.27
N GLU A 126 16.48 -2.35 23.03
CA GLU A 126 15.47 -2.00 22.01
C GLU A 126 14.12 -2.63 22.38
N GLN A 127 13.01 -1.99 22.02
CA GLN A 127 11.68 -2.55 22.23
C GLN A 127 11.48 -3.74 21.27
N GLY A 128 11.77 -4.94 21.78
CA GLY A 128 11.61 -6.19 21.06
C GLY A 128 10.14 -6.53 20.81
N VAL A 129 9.89 -7.27 19.72
CA VAL A 129 8.57 -7.75 19.34
C VAL A 129 7.96 -8.60 20.48
N PRO A 130 6.69 -8.39 20.87
CA PRO A 130 6.08 -9.11 21.98
C PRO A 130 6.08 -10.64 21.80
N ILE A 131 6.41 -11.38 22.87
CA ILE A 131 6.41 -12.84 22.91
C ILE A 131 5.50 -13.33 24.04
N LEU A 132 4.59 -14.26 23.72
CA LEU A 132 3.59 -14.82 24.62
C LEU A 132 3.84 -16.32 24.85
N SER A 133 3.84 -16.77 26.10
CA SER A 133 3.82 -18.20 26.40
C SER A 133 2.40 -18.77 26.29
N LEU A 134 2.11 -19.56 25.24
CA LEU A 134 0.79 -20.16 25.01
C LEU A 134 0.94 -21.58 24.45
N GLY A 135 0.11 -22.53 24.91
CA GLY A 135 0.11 -23.91 24.40
C GLY A 135 1.40 -24.72 24.64
N GLY A 136 2.34 -24.19 25.44
CA GLY A 136 3.71 -24.71 25.61
C GLY A 136 4.76 -23.98 24.77
N GLU A 137 4.33 -23.22 23.77
CA GLU A 137 5.17 -22.50 22.81
C GLU A 137 5.49 -21.06 23.25
N GLN A 138 6.49 -20.46 22.60
CA GLN A 138 6.78 -19.03 22.68
C GLN A 138 6.34 -18.37 21.38
N LEU A 139 5.21 -17.68 21.43
CA LEU A 139 4.52 -17.09 20.29
C LEU A 139 4.91 -15.62 20.14
N ALA A 140 5.72 -15.30 19.14
CA ALA A 140 5.94 -13.90 18.74
C ALA A 140 4.79 -13.43 17.84
N VAL A 141 4.34 -12.18 18.00
CA VAL A 141 3.33 -11.57 17.13
C VAL A 141 3.95 -10.36 16.43
N ALA A 142 4.22 -10.53 15.13
CA ALA A 142 4.72 -9.50 14.24
C ALA A 142 3.56 -8.82 13.50
N LEU A 143 3.63 -7.50 13.38
CA LEU A 143 2.62 -6.68 12.71
C LEU A 143 3.17 -6.04 11.44
N THR A 144 4.48 -5.83 11.38
CA THR A 144 5.18 -5.17 10.26
C THR A 144 6.35 -6.02 9.76
N PHE A 145 6.87 -5.74 8.55
CA PHE A 145 8.12 -6.35 8.07
C PHE A 145 9.33 -6.00 8.97
N ASP A 146 9.30 -4.84 9.62
CA ASP A 146 10.28 -4.41 10.62
C ASP A 146 10.32 -5.36 11.84
N ASP A 147 9.17 -5.84 12.29
CA ASP A 147 9.08 -6.86 13.35
C ASP A 147 9.67 -8.20 12.87
N LEU A 148 9.43 -8.57 11.61
CA LEU A 148 9.98 -9.79 11.02
C LEU A 148 11.51 -9.75 10.97
N ASP A 149 12.11 -8.65 10.51
CA ASP A 149 13.58 -8.53 10.45
C ASP A 149 14.23 -8.49 11.85
N ARG A 150 13.53 -8.01 12.89
CA ARG A 150 13.98 -8.15 14.30
C ARG A 150 13.95 -9.63 14.75
N LEU A 151 12.86 -10.35 14.47
CA LEU A 151 12.69 -11.77 14.84
C LEU A 151 13.61 -12.73 14.07
N ARG A 152 13.91 -12.40 12.81
CA ARG A 152 14.77 -13.15 11.87
C ARG A 152 16.16 -13.45 12.41
N SER A 153 16.63 -12.68 13.39
CA SER A 153 17.92 -12.88 14.08
C SER A 153 18.05 -14.22 14.84
N GLY A 154 16.94 -14.93 15.09
CA GLY A 154 16.91 -16.19 15.85
C GLY A 154 17.21 -16.05 17.35
N GLN A 155 17.49 -14.83 17.83
CA GLN A 155 17.82 -14.54 19.23
C GLN A 155 16.59 -14.18 20.08
N SER A 156 15.41 -14.12 19.46
CA SER A 156 14.12 -13.84 20.11
C SER A 156 13.69 -14.93 21.09
N GLY A 157 14.07 -16.19 20.85
CA GLY A 157 13.57 -17.34 21.61
C GLY A 157 12.12 -17.74 21.30
N ALA A 158 11.52 -17.17 20.25
CA ALA A 158 10.22 -17.59 19.74
C ALA A 158 10.31 -18.98 19.10
N THR A 159 9.31 -19.83 19.35
CA THR A 159 9.16 -21.15 18.68
C THR A 159 8.12 -21.10 17.56
N VAL A 160 7.23 -20.09 17.60
CA VAL A 160 6.24 -19.78 16.57
C VAL A 160 6.21 -18.26 16.37
N ILE A 161 6.22 -17.80 15.13
CA ILE A 161 6.02 -16.41 14.70
C ILE A 161 4.67 -16.35 13.99
N VAL A 162 3.77 -15.47 14.46
CA VAL A 162 2.56 -15.10 13.74
C VAL A 162 2.79 -13.72 13.12
N TYR A 163 2.70 -13.64 11.80
CA TYR A 163 2.60 -12.38 11.07
C TYR A 163 1.13 -12.10 10.81
N LEU A 164 0.62 -11.00 11.38
CA LEU A 164 -0.71 -10.47 11.10
C LEU A 164 -0.53 -9.37 10.06
N ASP A 165 -0.80 -9.71 8.80
CA ASP A 165 -0.57 -8.86 7.65
C ASP A 165 -1.38 -7.55 7.70
N ASP A 166 -0.74 -6.43 7.35
CA ASP A 166 -1.37 -5.13 7.16
C ASP A 166 -1.03 -4.50 5.78
N GLN A 167 -0.26 -5.19 4.94
CA GLN A 167 0.20 -4.70 3.64
C GLN A 167 -0.73 -5.11 2.50
N GLY A 168 -1.15 -4.14 1.69
CA GLY A 168 -1.90 -4.42 0.46
C GLY A 168 -1.04 -5.13 -0.58
N PHE A 169 -1.70 -5.82 -1.52
CA PHE A 169 -1.04 -6.42 -2.68
C PHE A 169 -0.35 -5.35 -3.54
N HIS A 170 0.96 -5.49 -3.69
CA HIS A 170 1.81 -4.67 -4.54
C HIS A 170 2.50 -5.57 -5.57
N VAL A 171 2.31 -5.25 -6.85
CA VAL A 171 2.91 -5.94 -8.00
C VAL A 171 4.44 -6.00 -7.90
N ASP A 172 5.06 -4.97 -7.33
CA ASP A 172 6.50 -4.80 -7.19
C ASP A 172 7.13 -5.52 -5.97
N ASP A 173 6.34 -6.10 -5.05
CA ASP A 173 6.84 -7.01 -4.00
C ASP A 173 5.99 -8.29 -3.89
N PRO A 174 6.47 -9.44 -4.40
CA PRO A 174 5.82 -10.75 -4.26
C PRO A 174 5.49 -11.15 -2.82
N SER A 175 6.17 -10.59 -1.81
CA SER A 175 5.87 -10.85 -0.39
C SER A 175 4.47 -10.39 0.01
N THR A 176 3.91 -9.38 -0.65
CA THR A 176 2.53 -8.90 -0.41
C THR A 176 1.45 -9.86 -0.92
N ALA A 177 1.81 -10.82 -1.77
CA ALA A 177 0.91 -11.90 -2.20
C ALA A 177 0.85 -13.07 -1.20
N LEU A 178 1.55 -12.97 -0.06
CA LEU A 178 1.58 -13.95 1.03
C LEU A 178 1.85 -15.39 0.54
N GLY A 179 0.88 -16.31 0.67
CA GLY A 179 1.02 -17.73 0.33
C GLY A 179 1.33 -17.97 -1.16
N ALA A 180 0.71 -17.20 -2.04
CA ALA A 180 0.95 -17.25 -3.48
C ALA A 180 2.37 -16.79 -3.86
N GLY A 181 2.92 -15.84 -3.09
CA GLY A 181 4.24 -15.26 -3.31
C GLY A 181 5.41 -16.11 -2.79
N LEU A 182 5.16 -17.23 -2.09
CA LEU A 182 6.17 -17.97 -1.31
C LEU A 182 7.41 -18.47 -2.08
N THR A 183 7.35 -18.55 -3.41
CA THR A 183 8.49 -18.93 -4.26
C THR A 183 9.47 -17.79 -4.53
N GLU A 184 9.04 -16.53 -4.38
CA GLU A 184 9.82 -15.34 -4.75
C GLU A 184 9.91 -14.29 -3.62
N GLY A 185 8.95 -14.28 -2.68
CA GLY A 185 8.91 -13.39 -1.51
C GLY A 185 9.71 -13.89 -0.29
N ARG A 186 9.75 -13.06 0.76
CA ARG A 186 10.69 -13.19 1.90
C ARG A 186 10.49 -14.37 2.86
N PHE A 187 9.24 -14.80 3.10
CA PHE A 187 8.90 -15.61 4.29
C PHE A 187 9.59 -16.98 4.35
N SER A 188 9.85 -17.59 3.18
CA SER A 188 10.53 -18.88 3.06
C SER A 188 11.97 -18.86 3.59
N GLU A 189 12.66 -17.72 3.57
CA GLU A 189 13.98 -17.54 4.18
C GLU A 189 13.90 -17.01 5.62
N ASP A 190 12.90 -16.20 5.95
CA ASP A 190 12.71 -15.70 7.33
C ASP A 190 12.36 -16.82 8.33
N ALA A 191 11.58 -17.81 7.90
CA ALA A 191 11.33 -19.03 8.67
C ALA A 191 12.62 -19.82 8.95
N LYS A 192 13.49 -19.98 7.94
CA LYS A 192 14.79 -20.66 8.06
C LYS A 192 15.78 -19.90 8.95
N ALA A 193 15.80 -18.58 8.84
CA ALA A 193 16.73 -17.71 9.57
C ALA A 193 16.35 -17.57 11.05
N SER A 194 15.05 -17.42 11.35
CA SER A 194 14.54 -17.41 12.72
C SER A 194 14.61 -18.79 13.39
N GLY A 195 14.47 -19.88 12.61
CA GLY A 195 14.39 -21.25 13.12
C GLY A 195 13.06 -21.55 13.84
N ALA A 196 12.04 -20.72 13.63
CA ALA A 196 10.71 -20.84 14.21
C ALA A 196 9.69 -21.31 13.16
N TRP A 197 8.54 -21.82 13.61
CA TRP A 197 7.38 -21.97 12.74
C TRP A 197 6.86 -20.60 12.33
N PHE A 198 6.53 -20.40 11.07
CA PHE A 198 6.04 -19.13 10.55
C PHE A 198 4.58 -19.24 10.13
N VAL A 199 3.73 -18.32 10.58
CA VAL A 199 2.28 -18.32 10.36
C VAL A 199 1.88 -16.97 9.76
N GLY A 200 1.69 -16.91 8.45
CA GLY A 200 1.20 -15.70 7.77
C GLY A 200 -0.32 -15.70 7.73
N VAL A 201 -0.95 -14.66 8.27
CA VAL A 201 -2.41 -14.49 8.28
C VAL A 201 -2.78 -13.23 7.51
N GLY A 202 -3.24 -13.43 6.28
CA GLY A 202 -3.65 -12.36 5.37
C GLY A 202 -5.07 -11.88 5.63
N ALA A 203 -5.28 -10.57 5.52
CA ALA A 203 -6.62 -10.03 5.34
C ALA A 203 -7.17 -10.40 3.95
N LEU A 204 -8.49 -10.28 3.78
CA LEU A 204 -9.16 -10.59 2.52
C LEU A 204 -10.18 -9.48 2.21
N GLY A 205 -10.15 -9.00 0.97
CA GLY A 205 -11.02 -7.93 0.48
C GLY A 205 -10.28 -6.61 0.27
N LEU A 206 -11.02 -5.61 -0.20
CA LEU A 206 -10.55 -4.23 -0.32
C LEU A 206 -10.77 -3.45 0.99
N TYR A 207 -9.74 -2.76 1.48
CA TYR A 207 -9.80 -1.83 2.62
C TYR A 207 -9.08 -0.53 2.24
N GLY A 208 -9.72 0.62 2.46
CA GLY A 208 -9.21 1.92 1.97
C GLY A 208 -9.16 1.96 0.44
N GLU A 209 -7.97 1.95 -0.15
CA GLU A 209 -7.75 1.73 -1.59
C GLU A 209 -6.99 0.41 -1.92
N SER A 210 -6.57 -0.34 -0.89
CA SER A 210 -5.68 -1.50 -1.01
C SER A 210 -6.44 -2.84 -0.99
N VAL A 211 -6.06 -3.78 -1.86
CA VAL A 211 -6.63 -5.14 -1.91
C VAL A 211 -5.74 -6.12 -1.18
N TYR A 212 -6.36 -7.00 -0.40
CA TYR A 212 -5.69 -8.04 0.38
C TYR A 212 -6.08 -9.43 -0.13
N CYS A 213 -5.08 -10.27 -0.42
CA CYS A 213 -5.23 -11.52 -1.17
C CYS A 213 -5.77 -12.70 -0.36
N GLY A 214 -5.89 -12.60 0.96
CA GLY A 214 -6.03 -13.77 1.81
C GLY A 214 -4.74 -14.59 1.81
N SER A 215 -4.72 -15.72 1.10
CA SER A 215 -3.53 -16.58 0.91
C SER A 215 -2.75 -16.88 2.20
N SER A 216 -3.44 -17.06 3.33
CA SER A 216 -2.84 -17.32 4.64
C SER A 216 -2.10 -18.68 4.63
N PHE A 217 -0.92 -18.75 5.26
CA PHE A 217 -0.02 -19.90 5.13
C PHE A 217 0.71 -20.25 6.43
N VAL A 218 1.24 -21.47 6.50
CA VAL A 218 2.10 -21.94 7.60
C VAL A 218 3.34 -22.66 7.06
N LEU A 219 4.52 -22.18 7.47
CA LEU A 219 5.83 -22.76 7.13
C LEU A 219 6.45 -23.47 8.34
N SER A 220 7.18 -24.54 8.07
CA SER A 220 8.07 -25.18 9.04
C SER A 220 9.32 -24.32 9.32
N PRO A 221 10.07 -24.59 10.40
CA PRO A 221 11.41 -24.03 10.63
C PRO A 221 12.45 -24.29 9.53
N ALA A 222 12.15 -25.14 8.54
CA ALA A 222 12.97 -25.36 7.35
C ALA A 222 12.50 -24.53 6.13
N GLY A 223 11.49 -23.67 6.30
CA GLY A 223 10.83 -22.91 5.22
C GLY A 223 10.07 -23.79 4.24
N GLU A 224 9.56 -24.94 4.71
CA GLU A 224 8.69 -25.83 3.91
C GLU A 224 7.23 -25.49 4.18
N LEU A 225 6.40 -25.40 3.13
CA LEU A 225 4.96 -25.11 3.27
C LEU A 225 4.21 -26.32 3.86
N VAL A 226 3.50 -26.12 4.96
CA VAL A 226 2.76 -27.18 5.69
C VAL A 226 1.25 -27.01 5.57
N ALA A 227 0.77 -25.77 5.44
CA ALA A 227 -0.65 -25.48 5.22
C ALA A 227 -0.84 -24.15 4.47
N ALA A 228 -1.88 -24.05 3.64
CA ALA A 228 -2.26 -22.85 2.92
C ALA A 228 -3.79 -22.71 2.85
N ALA A 229 -4.27 -21.47 2.85
CA ALA A 229 -5.63 -21.05 2.53
C ALA A 229 -5.72 -20.70 1.03
N PRO A 230 -6.93 -20.65 0.42
CA PRO A 230 -7.06 -20.21 -0.96
C PRO A 230 -6.72 -18.73 -1.13
N ASP A 231 -6.31 -18.37 -2.35
CA ASP A 231 -6.16 -16.97 -2.77
C ASP A 231 -7.54 -16.36 -3.07
N PHE A 232 -7.76 -15.11 -2.66
CA PHE A 232 -8.95 -14.29 -2.93
C PHE A 232 -10.31 -14.87 -2.49
N GLU A 233 -10.33 -16.00 -1.79
CA GLU A 233 -11.52 -16.68 -1.24
C GLU A 233 -11.45 -16.83 0.29
N GLU A 234 -12.61 -17.00 0.93
CA GLU A 234 -12.68 -17.26 2.37
C GLU A 234 -12.28 -18.71 2.71
N GLY A 235 -11.57 -18.90 3.82
CA GLY A 235 -10.98 -20.19 4.15
C GLY A 235 -10.88 -20.47 5.66
N PHE A 236 -10.81 -21.76 6.00
CA PHE A 236 -10.42 -22.19 7.34
C PHE A 236 -9.35 -23.28 7.24
N VAL A 237 -8.18 -22.99 7.81
CA VAL A 237 -6.99 -23.84 7.79
C VAL A 237 -6.58 -24.16 9.22
N SER A 238 -6.03 -25.34 9.48
CA SER A 238 -5.55 -25.71 10.82
C SER A 238 -4.44 -26.75 10.77
N CYS A 239 -3.36 -26.55 11.53
CA CYS A 239 -2.20 -27.43 11.60
C CYS A 239 -1.61 -27.47 13.02
N GLU A 240 -0.66 -28.37 13.26
CA GLU A 240 0.15 -28.40 14.47
C GLU A 240 1.47 -27.68 14.23
N VAL A 241 1.87 -26.86 15.21
CA VAL A 241 3.09 -26.04 15.22
C VAL A 241 3.76 -26.11 16.58
N GLY A 242 5.08 -25.95 16.64
CA GLY A 242 5.82 -25.88 17.89
C GLY A 242 7.18 -26.57 17.87
N ALA A 243 7.98 -26.34 18.92
CA ALA A 243 9.37 -26.81 18.99
C ALA A 243 9.54 -28.34 18.89
N ASP A 244 8.60 -29.11 19.47
CA ASP A 244 8.60 -30.57 19.43
C ASP A 244 7.86 -31.17 18.21
N VAL A 245 7.27 -30.33 17.33
CA VAL A 245 6.50 -30.79 16.17
C VAL A 245 7.42 -31.03 14.97
N SER A 246 7.40 -32.24 14.42
CA SER A 246 8.17 -32.61 13.22
C SER A 246 7.25 -32.81 12.01
N VAL A 247 7.60 -32.18 10.89
CA VAL A 247 6.86 -32.31 9.63
C VAL A 247 7.20 -33.64 8.96
N ALA A 248 6.18 -34.42 8.64
CA ALA A 248 6.32 -35.59 7.77
C ALA A 248 6.44 -35.15 6.31
N LYS A 249 7.34 -35.75 5.53
CA LYS A 249 7.59 -35.35 4.13
C LYS A 249 6.34 -35.38 3.25
N ASP A 250 5.46 -36.35 3.48
CA ASP A 250 4.21 -36.51 2.73
C ASP A 250 3.12 -35.49 3.14
N ALA A 251 3.41 -34.61 4.11
CA ALA A 251 2.58 -33.50 4.57
C ALA A 251 3.14 -32.11 4.15
N VAL A 252 4.28 -32.07 3.45
CA VAL A 252 4.80 -30.83 2.83
C VAL A 252 4.00 -30.57 1.56
N LEU A 253 3.40 -29.39 1.47
CA LEU A 253 2.75 -28.91 0.26
C LEU A 253 3.81 -28.33 -0.69
N SER A 254 3.61 -28.50 -1.99
CA SER A 254 4.35 -27.71 -2.98
C SER A 254 3.64 -26.36 -3.12
N PRO A 255 4.33 -25.22 -2.92
CA PRO A 255 3.78 -23.92 -3.31
C PRO A 255 3.42 -23.91 -4.80
N GLU A 256 2.42 -23.11 -5.16
CA GLU A 256 2.14 -22.85 -6.57
C GLU A 256 3.24 -21.98 -7.19
N VAL A 257 3.31 -21.92 -8.52
CA VAL A 257 4.26 -21.03 -9.21
C VAL A 257 3.66 -19.64 -9.22
N TYR A 258 4.35 -18.67 -8.63
CA TYR A 258 3.91 -17.28 -8.63
C TYR A 258 3.76 -16.76 -10.07
N ASP A 259 2.55 -16.30 -10.40
CA ASP A 259 2.26 -15.56 -11.63
C ASP A 259 1.74 -14.18 -11.21
N GLN A 260 2.65 -13.21 -11.20
CA GLN A 260 2.42 -11.80 -10.89
C GLN A 260 1.25 -11.19 -11.69
N THR A 261 1.08 -11.58 -12.96
CA THR A 261 0.02 -11.06 -13.83
C THR A 261 -1.34 -11.68 -13.49
N PHE A 262 -1.37 -12.95 -13.12
CA PHE A 262 -2.58 -13.61 -12.64
C PHE A 262 -3.01 -13.09 -11.27
N GLN A 263 -2.08 -12.94 -10.33
CA GLN A 263 -2.35 -12.38 -9.00
C GLN A 263 -2.87 -10.93 -9.10
N LEU A 264 -2.28 -10.11 -9.98
CA LEU A 264 -2.81 -8.78 -10.31
C LEU A 264 -4.23 -8.83 -10.91
N TRP A 265 -4.52 -9.75 -11.83
CA TRP A 265 -5.89 -9.90 -12.36
C TRP A 265 -6.91 -10.24 -11.26
N GLN A 266 -6.56 -11.13 -10.34
CA GLN A 266 -7.44 -11.50 -9.21
C GLN A 266 -7.62 -10.34 -8.23
N ALA A 267 -6.54 -9.64 -7.87
CA ALA A 267 -6.59 -8.47 -6.98
C ALA A 267 -7.48 -7.36 -7.57
N LEU A 268 -7.31 -7.04 -8.85
CA LEU A 268 -8.17 -6.10 -9.56
C LEU A 268 -9.63 -6.57 -9.64
N THR A 269 -9.88 -7.87 -9.80
CA THR A 269 -11.23 -8.45 -9.85
C THR A 269 -11.93 -8.30 -8.49
N LEU A 270 -11.23 -8.62 -7.40
CA LEU A 270 -11.69 -8.44 -6.03
C LEU A 270 -11.95 -6.97 -5.70
N GLY A 271 -11.00 -6.08 -6.04
CA GLY A 271 -11.11 -4.64 -5.82
C GLY A 271 -12.29 -4.01 -6.59
N VAL A 272 -12.53 -4.39 -7.85
CA VAL A 272 -13.69 -3.88 -8.62
C VAL A 272 -15.01 -4.29 -7.98
N ARG A 273 -15.14 -5.54 -7.54
CA ARG A 273 -16.33 -6.03 -6.84
C ARG A 273 -16.58 -5.21 -5.56
N ASP A 274 -15.54 -5.07 -4.74
CA ASP A 274 -15.64 -4.44 -3.44
C ASP A 274 -15.80 -2.90 -3.51
N ILE A 275 -15.23 -2.22 -4.51
CA ILE A 275 -15.52 -0.81 -4.79
C ILE A 275 -17.03 -0.62 -5.02
N VAL A 276 -17.64 -1.48 -5.84
CA VAL A 276 -19.05 -1.39 -6.22
C VAL A 276 -19.96 -1.74 -5.03
N GLU A 277 -19.75 -2.91 -4.42
CA GLU A 277 -20.65 -3.45 -3.39
C GLU A 277 -20.37 -2.90 -1.98
N LYS A 278 -19.11 -2.66 -1.58
CA LYS A 278 -18.74 -2.13 -0.26
C LYS A 278 -18.66 -0.59 -0.23
N HIS A 279 -17.87 0.01 -1.14
CA HIS A 279 -17.59 1.46 -1.06
C HIS A 279 -18.69 2.33 -1.66
N ARG A 280 -19.33 1.88 -2.75
CA ARG A 280 -20.45 2.60 -3.38
C ARG A 280 -21.83 2.06 -2.99
N CYS A 281 -21.90 0.88 -2.35
CA CYS A 281 -23.13 0.26 -1.86
C CYS A 281 -24.21 0.11 -2.94
N VAL A 282 -23.77 -0.26 -4.15
CA VAL A 282 -24.60 -0.51 -5.33
C VAL A 282 -24.22 -1.86 -5.94
N GLU A 283 -25.05 -2.39 -6.83
CA GLU A 283 -24.78 -3.66 -7.50
C GLU A 283 -24.23 -3.50 -8.93
N HIS A 284 -24.57 -2.40 -9.61
CA HIS A 284 -24.30 -2.21 -11.03
C HIS A 284 -23.10 -1.30 -11.31
N ALA A 285 -22.47 -1.47 -12.48
CA ALA A 285 -21.42 -0.61 -12.98
C ALA A 285 -21.71 -0.09 -14.40
N VAL A 286 -21.40 1.18 -14.66
CA VAL A 286 -21.45 1.81 -15.99
C VAL A 286 -20.06 2.28 -16.40
N LEU A 287 -19.62 1.98 -17.62
CA LEU A 287 -18.28 2.31 -18.10
C LEU A 287 -18.28 2.85 -19.55
N PRO A 288 -17.32 3.73 -19.93
CA PRO A 288 -17.08 4.06 -21.32
C PRO A 288 -16.36 2.91 -22.03
N LEU A 289 -16.78 2.60 -23.25
CA LEU A 289 -16.14 1.62 -24.12
C LEU A 289 -15.86 2.24 -25.48
N ASP A 290 -14.62 2.67 -25.70
CA ASP A 290 -14.17 3.34 -26.93
C ASP A 290 -13.34 2.43 -27.86
N GLY A 291 -13.05 1.20 -27.43
CA GLY A 291 -12.25 0.25 -28.18
C GLY A 291 -10.74 0.50 -28.08
N THR A 292 -10.28 1.29 -27.11
CA THR A 292 -8.89 1.28 -26.63
C THR A 292 -8.64 0.09 -25.71
N LEU A 293 -7.40 -0.38 -25.63
CA LEU A 293 -7.02 -1.55 -24.83
C LEU A 293 -7.48 -1.45 -23.37
N SER A 294 -7.23 -0.32 -22.69
CA SER A 294 -7.62 -0.12 -21.29
C SER A 294 -9.16 -0.10 -21.11
N SER A 295 -9.93 0.41 -22.09
CA SER A 295 -11.41 0.35 -22.05
C SER A 295 -11.96 -1.07 -22.22
N GLU A 296 -11.36 -1.85 -23.13
CA GLU A 296 -11.74 -3.23 -23.39
C GLU A 296 -11.32 -4.14 -22.22
N LEU A 297 -10.16 -3.88 -21.60
CA LEU A 297 -9.71 -4.57 -20.39
C LEU A 297 -10.63 -4.31 -19.20
N LEU A 298 -10.99 -3.04 -18.93
CA LEU A 298 -11.93 -2.68 -17.87
C LEU A 298 -13.31 -3.36 -18.07
N ALA A 299 -13.79 -3.45 -19.31
CA ALA A 299 -15.06 -4.12 -19.62
C ALA A 299 -15.00 -5.64 -19.35
N MET A 300 -13.88 -6.30 -19.63
CA MET A 300 -13.67 -7.71 -19.24
C MET A 300 -13.54 -7.87 -17.72
N LEU A 301 -12.77 -6.98 -17.06
CA LEU A 301 -12.53 -7.01 -15.61
C LEU A 301 -13.82 -6.83 -14.81
N ALA A 302 -14.64 -5.81 -15.16
CA ALA A 302 -15.92 -5.60 -14.53
C ALA A 302 -16.91 -6.75 -14.81
N SER A 303 -16.87 -7.34 -16.01
CA SER A 303 -17.71 -8.50 -16.35
C SER A 303 -17.34 -9.75 -15.54
N ASP A 304 -16.08 -9.93 -15.17
CA ASP A 304 -15.64 -11.05 -14.33
C ASP A 304 -15.92 -10.77 -12.84
N ALA A 305 -15.73 -9.53 -12.38
CA ALA A 305 -15.94 -9.12 -10.99
C ALA A 305 -17.42 -9.08 -10.56
N LEU A 306 -18.33 -8.65 -11.46
CA LEU A 306 -19.74 -8.37 -11.15
C LEU A 306 -20.72 -9.28 -11.91
N GLY A 307 -20.25 -9.99 -12.93
CA GLY A 307 -21.08 -10.65 -13.94
C GLY A 307 -21.60 -9.67 -15.01
N PRO A 308 -21.67 -10.10 -16.30
CA PRO A 308 -22.00 -9.20 -17.42
C PRO A 308 -23.40 -8.57 -17.33
N THR A 309 -24.33 -9.17 -16.57
CA THR A 309 -25.68 -8.63 -16.34
C THR A 309 -25.72 -7.42 -15.39
N LYS A 310 -24.64 -7.15 -14.66
CA LYS A 310 -24.49 -5.97 -13.80
C LYS A 310 -23.67 -4.84 -14.47
N VAL A 311 -23.17 -5.05 -15.70
CA VAL A 311 -22.22 -4.17 -16.38
C VAL A 311 -22.81 -3.56 -17.64
N HIS A 312 -22.78 -2.22 -17.71
CA HIS A 312 -23.40 -1.42 -18.76
C HIS A 312 -22.33 -0.57 -19.47
N ALA A 313 -22.29 -0.60 -20.80
CA ALA A 313 -21.27 0.06 -21.60
C ALA A 313 -21.85 1.21 -22.44
N LEU A 314 -21.20 2.38 -22.39
CA LEU A 314 -21.50 3.51 -23.26
C LEU A 314 -20.41 3.65 -24.34
N ILE A 315 -20.78 3.52 -25.61
CA ILE A 315 -19.84 3.83 -26.71
C ILE A 315 -19.63 5.34 -26.76
N ALA A 316 -18.40 5.75 -26.43
CA ALA A 316 -18.02 7.12 -26.11
C ALA A 316 -16.97 7.71 -27.08
N THR A 317 -16.97 7.26 -28.34
CA THR A 317 -15.94 7.63 -29.34
C THR A 317 -16.53 7.96 -30.70
N ASP A 318 -15.88 8.90 -31.39
CA ASP A 318 -16.11 9.23 -32.80
C ASP A 318 -15.22 8.39 -33.75
N ASP A 319 -14.29 7.58 -33.25
CA ASP A 319 -13.54 6.61 -34.07
C ASP A 319 -14.46 5.46 -34.51
N ALA A 320 -14.70 5.36 -35.82
CA ALA A 320 -15.50 4.30 -36.40
C ALA A 320 -14.90 2.88 -36.18
N GLU A 321 -13.57 2.75 -36.07
CA GLU A 321 -12.93 1.47 -35.82
C GLU A 321 -13.02 1.08 -34.33
N GLY A 322 -12.73 2.00 -33.42
CA GLY A 322 -12.94 1.84 -31.98
C GLY A 322 -14.39 1.52 -31.63
N ALA A 323 -15.34 2.28 -32.18
CA ALA A 323 -16.77 1.99 -32.02
C ALA A 323 -17.18 0.64 -32.64
N ALA A 324 -16.48 0.13 -33.66
CA ALA A 324 -16.73 -1.22 -34.18
C ALA A 324 -16.22 -2.30 -33.22
N ARG A 325 -14.99 -2.16 -32.68
CA ARG A 325 -14.44 -3.07 -31.66
C ARG A 325 -15.27 -3.08 -30.38
N ALA A 326 -15.68 -1.91 -29.90
CA ALA A 326 -16.55 -1.74 -28.73
C ALA A 326 -17.86 -2.54 -28.87
N ARG A 327 -18.53 -2.47 -30.03
CA ARG A 327 -19.74 -3.27 -30.32
C ARG A 327 -19.45 -4.77 -30.37
N GLU A 328 -18.31 -5.17 -30.93
CA GLU A 328 -17.91 -6.57 -30.99
C GLU A 328 -17.62 -7.15 -29.59
N LEU A 329 -16.83 -6.45 -28.77
CA LEU A 329 -16.51 -6.88 -27.40
C LEU A 329 -17.78 -6.93 -26.54
N ALA A 330 -18.60 -5.87 -26.55
CA ALA A 330 -19.86 -5.85 -25.80
C ALA A 330 -20.81 -6.99 -26.24
N GLY A 331 -20.85 -7.33 -27.53
CA GLY A 331 -21.61 -8.48 -28.04
C GLY A 331 -21.05 -9.84 -27.60
N ARG A 332 -19.73 -9.98 -27.46
CA ARG A 332 -19.07 -11.19 -26.95
C ARG A 332 -19.28 -11.38 -25.45
N LEU A 333 -19.11 -10.32 -24.66
CA LEU A 333 -19.36 -10.26 -23.21
C LEU A 333 -20.86 -10.28 -22.84
N ARG A 334 -21.73 -9.88 -23.77
CA ARG A 334 -23.19 -9.71 -23.60
C ARG A 334 -23.58 -8.58 -22.64
N LEU A 335 -22.85 -7.47 -22.71
CA LEU A 335 -23.12 -6.25 -21.93
C LEU A 335 -24.38 -5.54 -22.46
N ASP A 336 -25.06 -4.81 -21.58
CA ASP A 336 -26.03 -3.79 -22.00
C ASP A 336 -25.28 -2.60 -22.61
N LEU A 337 -25.75 -2.07 -23.73
CA LEU A 337 -24.96 -1.20 -24.61
C LEU A 337 -25.79 -0.02 -25.11
N ARG A 338 -25.35 1.20 -24.78
CA ARG A 338 -25.86 2.45 -25.36
C ARG A 338 -24.77 3.11 -26.21
N GLU A 339 -25.18 3.88 -27.22
CA GLU A 339 -24.28 4.73 -28.01
C GLU A 339 -24.51 6.20 -27.64
N ALA A 340 -23.44 6.97 -27.45
CA ALA A 340 -23.56 8.35 -27.00
C ALA A 340 -24.34 9.22 -28.00
N HIS A 341 -25.41 9.88 -27.52
CA HIS A 341 -26.28 10.67 -28.39
C HIS A 341 -25.62 12.00 -28.80
N ALA A 342 -25.11 12.08 -30.03
CA ALA A 342 -24.54 13.30 -30.61
C ALA A 342 -25.53 14.48 -30.69
N THR A 343 -26.82 14.18 -30.91
CA THR A 343 -27.87 15.13 -31.34
C THR A 343 -28.51 15.98 -30.24
N LEU A 344 -28.25 15.70 -28.95
CA LEU A 344 -28.90 16.43 -27.85
C LEU A 344 -28.39 17.88 -27.68
N TRP A 345 -27.22 18.21 -28.25
CA TRP A 345 -26.70 19.58 -28.35
C TRP A 345 -25.96 19.78 -29.68
N ASP A 346 -26.66 20.24 -30.71
CA ASP A 346 -26.02 20.66 -31.97
C ASP A 346 -25.21 21.95 -31.74
N ALA A 347 -23.90 21.77 -31.55
CA ALA A 347 -22.92 22.85 -31.43
C ALA A 347 -21.87 22.66 -32.54
N ALA A 348 -22.06 23.38 -33.65
CA ALA A 348 -21.15 23.32 -34.80
C ALA A 348 -19.72 23.72 -34.40
N GLY A 349 -18.78 22.77 -34.43
CA GLY A 349 -17.39 23.04 -34.03
C GLY A 349 -16.47 21.82 -33.87
N GLY A 350 -16.99 20.60 -33.70
CA GLY A 350 -16.17 19.37 -33.72
C GLY A 350 -15.11 19.26 -32.62
N SER A 351 -15.40 19.76 -31.42
CA SER A 351 -14.44 19.76 -30.30
C SER A 351 -14.42 18.43 -29.54
N VAL A 352 -13.28 17.71 -29.59
CA VAL A 352 -13.04 16.45 -28.87
C VAL A 352 -13.30 16.60 -27.35
N LEU A 353 -12.91 17.74 -26.78
CA LEU A 353 -13.17 18.12 -25.39
C LEU A 353 -14.68 18.06 -25.07
N LEU A 354 -15.51 18.63 -25.95
CA LEU A 354 -16.95 18.67 -25.80
C LEU A 354 -17.60 17.29 -26.01
N GLY A 355 -17.03 16.43 -26.85
CA GLY A 355 -17.42 15.03 -26.99
C GLY A 355 -17.21 14.26 -25.69
N ARG A 356 -15.99 14.31 -25.14
CA ARG A 356 -15.65 13.68 -23.84
C ARG A 356 -16.53 14.18 -22.69
N ALA A 357 -16.78 15.48 -22.61
CA ALA A 357 -17.67 16.05 -21.59
C ALA A 357 -19.12 15.56 -21.70
N ARG A 358 -19.63 15.32 -22.92
CA ARG A 358 -20.95 14.71 -23.14
C ARG A 358 -20.98 13.24 -22.71
N ALA A 359 -19.93 12.48 -23.02
CA ALA A 359 -19.83 11.08 -22.59
C ALA A 359 -19.83 10.97 -21.05
N ALA A 360 -19.03 11.77 -20.35
CA ALA A 360 -19.01 11.84 -18.89
C ALA A 360 -20.39 12.19 -18.30
N ALA A 361 -21.09 13.19 -18.87
CA ALA A 361 -22.45 13.54 -18.45
C ALA A 361 -23.46 12.41 -18.71
N GLN A 362 -23.36 11.68 -19.83
CA GLN A 362 -24.25 10.55 -20.14
C GLN A 362 -23.98 9.32 -19.28
N LEU A 363 -22.71 9.05 -18.92
CA LEU A 363 -22.36 8.05 -17.90
C LEU A 363 -22.98 8.38 -16.55
N ALA A 364 -22.85 9.63 -16.08
CA ALA A 364 -23.40 10.08 -14.81
C ALA A 364 -24.94 9.95 -14.75
N VAL A 365 -25.64 10.39 -15.81
CA VAL A 365 -27.12 10.26 -15.89
C VAL A 365 -27.55 8.80 -15.93
N TRP A 366 -26.86 7.94 -16.68
CA TRP A 366 -27.22 6.52 -16.76
C TRP A 366 -26.89 5.76 -15.46
N ALA A 367 -25.85 6.17 -14.74
CA ALA A 367 -25.56 5.63 -13.41
C ALA A 367 -26.62 6.02 -12.37
N ASP A 368 -27.16 7.24 -12.43
CA ASP A 368 -28.30 7.67 -11.61
C ASP A 368 -29.60 6.90 -11.98
N GLU A 369 -29.87 6.70 -13.28
CA GLU A 369 -31.01 5.87 -13.77
C GLU A 369 -30.98 4.43 -13.25
N LEU A 370 -29.79 3.85 -13.03
CA LEU A 370 -29.61 2.45 -12.63
C LEU A 370 -29.33 2.26 -11.13
N GLY A 371 -28.93 3.30 -10.40
CA GLY A 371 -28.31 3.16 -9.09
C GLY A 371 -26.96 2.40 -9.19
N ALA A 372 -26.05 2.90 -10.02
CA ALA A 372 -24.81 2.22 -10.41
C ALA A 372 -23.55 3.05 -10.17
N CYS A 373 -22.39 2.38 -10.15
CA CYS A 373 -21.06 2.99 -10.05
C CYS A 373 -20.51 3.33 -11.45
N VAL A 374 -20.04 4.55 -11.68
CA VAL A 374 -19.30 4.87 -12.92
C VAL A 374 -17.83 4.47 -12.76
N LEU A 375 -17.35 3.56 -13.61
CA LEU A 375 -15.93 3.16 -13.68
C LEU A 375 -15.22 3.84 -14.85
N SER A 376 -13.92 4.13 -14.69
CA SER A 376 -13.10 4.79 -15.70
C SER A 376 -11.85 3.97 -16.05
N PRO A 377 -11.53 3.75 -17.35
CA PRO A 377 -10.43 2.90 -17.80
C PRO A 377 -9.08 3.62 -17.85
N ARG A 378 -8.90 4.66 -17.02
CA ARG A 378 -7.62 5.38 -16.94
C ARG A 378 -6.62 4.54 -16.14
N ASP A 379 -5.41 4.51 -16.68
CA ASP A 379 -4.29 3.72 -16.16
C ASP A 379 -3.17 4.60 -15.61
N LYS A 380 -2.19 4.01 -14.90
CA LYS A 380 -1.12 4.75 -14.21
C LYS A 380 -0.31 5.58 -15.20
N THR A 381 -0.09 5.07 -16.41
CA THR A 381 0.55 5.78 -17.53
C THR A 381 -0.28 6.99 -17.99
N ASP A 382 -1.60 6.87 -18.10
CA ASP A 382 -2.52 7.99 -18.39
C ASP A 382 -2.49 9.08 -17.29
N LEU A 383 -2.40 8.69 -16.02
CA LEU A 383 -2.31 9.60 -14.87
C LEU A 383 -0.93 10.29 -14.76
N ALA A 384 0.15 9.55 -15.05
CA ALA A 384 1.52 10.06 -15.09
C ALA A 384 1.76 11.03 -16.25
N LEU A 385 1.15 10.76 -17.41
CA LEU A 385 1.30 11.57 -18.62
C LEU A 385 0.19 12.61 -18.80
N GLY A 386 -0.77 12.69 -17.86
CA GLY A 386 -1.87 13.66 -17.84
C GLY A 386 -2.79 13.57 -19.07
N LEU A 387 -3.03 12.37 -19.57
CA LEU A 387 -3.78 12.08 -20.80
C LEU A 387 -5.31 12.04 -20.60
N TRP A 388 -5.74 12.17 -19.34
CA TRP A 388 -7.13 12.22 -18.91
C TRP A 388 -7.63 13.65 -18.60
N ALA A 389 -6.71 14.57 -18.34
CA ALA A 389 -6.93 15.83 -17.62
C ALA A 389 -7.81 16.88 -18.32
N ASP A 390 -8.15 16.67 -19.60
CA ASP A 390 -8.93 17.62 -20.39
C ASP A 390 -10.35 17.85 -19.84
N VAL A 391 -10.96 16.83 -19.20
CA VAL A 391 -12.35 16.84 -18.74
C VAL A 391 -12.44 16.28 -17.31
N PRO A 392 -13.14 16.95 -16.37
CA PRO A 392 -13.42 16.39 -15.06
C PRO A 392 -14.13 15.03 -15.16
N SER A 393 -13.58 14.02 -14.49
CA SER A 393 -14.14 12.67 -14.53
C SER A 393 -15.51 12.60 -13.86
N SER A 394 -16.44 11.89 -14.49
CA SER A 394 -17.71 11.46 -13.86
C SER A 394 -17.58 10.14 -13.11
N ALA A 395 -16.38 9.54 -13.10
CA ALA A 395 -16.17 8.23 -12.52
C ALA A 395 -16.11 8.29 -10.99
N ALA A 396 -16.73 7.30 -10.35
CA ALA A 396 -16.65 7.06 -8.92
C ALA A 396 -15.41 6.20 -8.56
N ALA A 397 -14.76 5.58 -9.54
CA ALA A 397 -13.47 4.90 -9.37
C ALA A 397 -12.67 4.80 -10.68
N MET A 398 -11.35 4.62 -10.57
CA MET A 398 -10.42 4.29 -11.66
C MET A 398 -9.69 2.97 -11.33
N PRO A 399 -10.28 1.80 -11.59
CA PRO A 399 -9.73 0.52 -11.14
C PRO A 399 -8.34 0.17 -11.68
N LEU A 400 -7.97 0.71 -12.85
CA LEU A 400 -6.65 0.52 -13.46
C LEU A 400 -5.67 1.65 -13.10
N GLY A 401 -6.07 2.62 -12.28
CA GLY A 401 -5.35 3.88 -12.06
C GLY A 401 -3.95 3.72 -11.46
N ASP A 402 -3.65 2.57 -10.88
CA ASP A 402 -2.33 2.21 -10.33
C ASP A 402 -1.62 1.06 -11.08
N VAL A 403 -2.11 0.72 -12.27
CA VAL A 403 -1.55 -0.31 -13.17
C VAL A 403 -0.86 0.36 -14.36
N TYR A 404 0.38 -0.01 -14.70
CA TYR A 404 1.06 0.55 -15.87
C TYR A 404 0.49 -0.02 -17.18
N ARG A 405 0.68 0.71 -18.29
CA ARG A 405 0.14 0.29 -19.60
C ARG A 405 0.86 -0.93 -20.16
N SER A 406 2.11 -1.18 -19.79
CA SER A 406 2.81 -2.47 -19.95
C SER A 406 1.98 -3.63 -19.38
N ASP A 407 1.53 -3.48 -18.14
CA ASP A 407 0.90 -4.56 -17.38
C ASP A 407 -0.52 -4.79 -17.91
N ILE A 408 -1.19 -3.74 -18.39
CA ILE A 408 -2.44 -3.82 -19.15
C ILE A 408 -2.30 -4.65 -20.43
N VAL A 409 -1.12 -4.66 -21.08
CA VAL A 409 -0.87 -5.55 -22.24
C VAL A 409 -0.86 -7.00 -21.80
N ASP A 410 -0.13 -7.31 -20.73
CA ASP A 410 0.08 -8.68 -20.28
C ASP A 410 -1.14 -9.25 -19.54
N LEU A 411 -1.89 -8.43 -18.79
CA LEU A 411 -3.24 -8.74 -18.29
C LEU A 411 -4.20 -9.04 -19.45
N ALA A 412 -4.21 -8.23 -20.52
CA ALA A 412 -5.05 -8.48 -21.68
C ALA A 412 -4.67 -9.78 -22.40
N ARG A 413 -3.37 -10.07 -22.54
CA ARG A 413 -2.84 -11.33 -23.10
C ARG A 413 -3.28 -12.52 -22.24
N LEU A 414 -2.99 -12.50 -20.94
CA LEU A 414 -3.35 -13.53 -19.98
C LEU A 414 -4.86 -13.80 -20.02
N ARG A 415 -5.68 -12.76 -19.91
CA ARG A 415 -7.14 -12.90 -19.86
C ARG A 415 -7.72 -13.46 -21.15
N ASN A 416 -7.06 -13.24 -22.29
CA ASN A 416 -7.44 -13.83 -23.58
C ASN A 416 -7.02 -15.29 -23.74
N THR A 417 -6.10 -15.81 -22.91
CA THR A 417 -5.81 -17.26 -22.84
C THR A 417 -6.93 -18.04 -22.15
N ILE A 418 -7.54 -17.45 -21.11
CA ILE A 418 -8.65 -18.02 -20.34
C ILE A 418 -9.91 -18.10 -21.21
N SER A 419 -10.20 -17.03 -21.97
CA SER A 419 -11.26 -17.04 -22.99
C SER A 419 -10.95 -16.00 -24.07
N PRO A 420 -10.95 -16.36 -25.38
CA PRO A 420 -10.51 -15.49 -26.48
C PRO A 420 -11.57 -14.43 -26.87
N ILE A 421 -11.94 -13.59 -25.90
CA ILE A 421 -12.98 -12.56 -25.99
C ILE A 421 -12.45 -11.30 -26.66
N MET A 422 -11.20 -10.93 -26.46
CA MET A 422 -10.55 -9.78 -27.11
C MET A 422 -10.05 -10.16 -28.52
N GLY A 423 -10.24 -9.25 -29.48
CA GLY A 423 -9.75 -9.43 -30.85
C GLY A 423 -8.24 -9.28 -30.94
N SER A 424 -7.57 -10.04 -31.82
CA SER A 424 -6.12 -9.90 -32.07
C SER A 424 -5.71 -8.51 -32.54
N VAL A 425 -6.62 -7.78 -33.19
CA VAL A 425 -6.41 -6.37 -33.59
C VAL A 425 -6.37 -5.45 -32.36
N ALA A 426 -7.22 -5.67 -31.35
CA ALA A 426 -7.22 -4.90 -30.10
C ALA A 426 -5.94 -5.16 -29.29
N LEU A 427 -5.53 -6.42 -29.13
CA LEU A 427 -4.24 -6.80 -28.54
C LEU A 427 -3.02 -6.22 -29.26
N SER A 428 -3.15 -5.87 -30.55
CA SER A 428 -2.11 -5.19 -31.33
C SER A 428 -2.21 -3.66 -31.33
N ARG A 429 -3.30 -3.07 -30.82
CA ARG A 429 -3.48 -1.62 -30.68
C ARG A 429 -3.06 -1.17 -29.30
N LEU A 430 -1.75 -1.07 -29.14
CA LEU A 430 -1.14 -0.28 -28.09
C LEU A 430 -1.11 1.17 -28.55
N ASP A 431 -1.97 1.99 -27.97
CA ASP A 431 -2.04 3.42 -28.21
C ASP A 431 -1.34 4.16 -27.06
N LEU A 432 -0.10 4.60 -27.29
CA LEU A 432 0.51 5.68 -26.53
C LEU A 432 0.35 6.96 -27.36
N PRO A 433 -0.62 7.85 -27.04
CA PRO A 433 -0.91 9.02 -27.85
C PRO A 433 0.28 9.98 -27.85
N THR A 434 0.40 10.84 -28.88
CA THR A 434 1.48 11.81 -28.98
C THR A 434 1.43 12.82 -27.83
N VAL A 435 2.26 12.60 -26.81
CA VAL A 435 2.30 13.46 -25.61
C VAL A 435 3.14 14.71 -25.89
N PRO A 436 2.63 15.93 -25.67
CA PRO A 436 3.42 17.15 -25.86
C PRO A 436 4.66 17.14 -24.98
N GLY A 437 5.84 17.26 -25.60
CA GLY A 437 7.13 17.28 -24.92
C GLY A 437 7.80 15.92 -24.74
N ILE A 438 7.26 14.81 -25.28
CA ILE A 438 7.91 13.50 -25.28
C ILE A 438 8.23 13.04 -26.72
N THR A 439 9.49 12.74 -26.96
CA THR A 439 10.04 12.22 -28.21
C THR A 439 10.14 10.70 -28.11
N LEU A 440 9.08 10.00 -28.51
CA LEU A 440 9.03 8.53 -28.44
C LEU A 440 10.16 7.86 -29.26
N PRO A 441 10.73 6.73 -28.78
CA PRO A 441 11.82 6.05 -29.46
C PRO A 441 11.39 5.46 -30.82
N SER A 442 12.37 5.18 -31.67
CA SER A 442 12.11 4.45 -32.92
C SER A 442 11.94 2.95 -32.64
N GLY A 443 10.72 2.44 -32.79
CA GLY A 443 10.38 1.03 -32.59
C GLY A 443 8.91 0.73 -32.89
N SER A 444 8.43 -0.40 -32.40
CA SER A 444 6.99 -0.67 -32.23
C SER A 444 6.40 0.21 -31.12
N VAL A 445 5.07 0.35 -31.07
CA VAL A 445 4.40 1.09 -29.98
C VAL A 445 4.51 0.33 -28.66
N GLU A 446 4.65 -0.99 -28.69
CA GLU A 446 4.95 -1.81 -27.50
C GLU A 446 6.30 -1.42 -26.88
N GLU A 447 7.36 -1.38 -27.67
CA GLU A 447 8.68 -0.93 -27.20
C GLU A 447 8.65 0.53 -26.70
N CYS A 448 7.73 1.37 -27.19
CA CYS A 448 7.52 2.72 -26.67
C CYS A 448 6.79 2.74 -25.31
N VAL A 449 5.75 1.92 -25.14
CA VAL A 449 5.01 1.78 -23.87
C VAL A 449 5.94 1.26 -22.77
N TYR A 450 6.56 0.10 -22.97
CA TYR A 450 7.48 -0.48 -21.99
C TYR A 450 8.72 0.39 -21.76
N ALA A 451 9.11 1.27 -22.71
CA ALA A 451 10.14 2.27 -22.46
C ALA A 451 9.69 3.36 -21.50
N VAL A 452 8.51 3.96 -21.70
CA VAL A 452 7.99 5.00 -20.82
C VAL A 452 7.62 4.45 -19.44
N ASP A 453 6.96 3.30 -19.37
CA ASP A 453 6.55 2.71 -18.09
C ASP A 453 7.77 2.26 -17.26
N SER A 454 8.83 1.72 -17.89
CA SER A 454 10.10 1.44 -17.18
C SER A 454 10.79 2.69 -16.60
N ILE A 455 10.54 3.88 -17.17
CA ILE A 455 11.09 5.15 -16.67
C ILE A 455 10.25 5.68 -15.49
N LEU A 456 8.95 5.44 -15.52
CA LEU A 456 8.04 5.80 -14.44
C LEU A 456 8.24 4.90 -13.22
N LEU A 457 8.25 3.58 -13.42
CA LEU A 457 8.44 2.56 -12.38
C LEU A 457 9.71 2.81 -11.55
N GLU A 458 10.86 2.99 -12.22
CA GLU A 458 12.12 3.23 -11.54
C GLU A 458 12.14 4.57 -10.77
N HIS A 459 11.42 5.59 -11.26
CA HIS A 459 11.39 6.91 -10.61
C HIS A 459 10.39 6.99 -9.45
N VAL A 460 9.28 6.27 -9.53
CA VAL A 460 8.14 6.36 -8.58
C VAL A 460 8.27 5.28 -7.50
N GLU A 461 8.18 4.00 -7.87
CA GLU A 461 8.40 2.85 -6.99
C GLU A 461 9.87 2.72 -6.59
N GLY A 462 10.79 2.72 -7.57
CA GLY A 462 12.23 2.61 -7.34
C GLY A 462 12.87 3.86 -6.71
N ARG A 463 12.14 4.98 -6.68
CA ARG A 463 12.57 6.30 -6.13
C ARG A 463 13.88 6.84 -6.73
N HIS A 464 14.29 6.34 -7.90
CA HIS A 464 15.57 6.62 -8.52
C HIS A 464 15.64 8.04 -9.13
N GLY A 465 16.81 8.68 -9.06
CA GLY A 465 17.07 9.97 -9.70
C GLY A 465 17.24 9.85 -11.22
N VAL A 466 17.19 10.97 -11.94
CA VAL A 466 17.34 11.03 -13.42
C VAL A 466 18.58 10.27 -13.94
N LYS A 467 19.68 10.28 -13.16
CA LYS A 467 20.93 9.57 -13.48
C LYS A 467 20.78 8.06 -13.29
N ASP A 468 20.16 7.66 -12.19
CA ASP A 468 20.08 6.28 -11.75
C ASP A 468 19.02 5.53 -12.56
N VAL A 469 17.90 6.19 -12.90
CA VAL A 469 16.92 5.71 -13.90
C VAL A 469 17.58 5.45 -15.26
N VAL A 470 18.48 6.33 -15.73
CA VAL A 470 19.25 6.10 -16.98
C VAL A 470 20.16 4.87 -16.85
N GLU A 471 20.80 4.67 -15.70
CA GLU A 471 21.74 3.56 -15.47
C GLU A 471 21.02 2.20 -15.35
N VAL A 472 19.90 2.15 -14.63
CA VAL A 472 19.09 0.93 -14.45
C VAL A 472 18.30 0.57 -15.72
N THR A 473 17.60 1.52 -16.32
CA THR A 473 16.73 1.25 -17.49
C THR A 473 17.48 1.19 -18.83
N GLY A 474 18.70 1.76 -18.90
CA GLY A 474 19.48 1.88 -20.14
C GLY A 474 18.86 2.76 -21.23
N ARG A 475 17.83 3.57 -20.90
CA ARG A 475 17.09 4.40 -21.87
C ARG A 475 17.84 5.70 -22.23
N ASP A 476 17.42 6.37 -23.30
CA ASP A 476 17.99 7.66 -23.71
C ASP A 476 17.80 8.72 -22.60
N PRO A 477 18.87 9.37 -22.10
CA PRO A 477 18.78 10.48 -21.15
C PRO A 477 17.92 11.66 -21.59
N ASN A 478 17.57 11.79 -22.87
CA ASN A 478 16.56 12.75 -23.34
C ASN A 478 15.15 12.25 -23.02
N LEU A 479 14.79 11.02 -23.43
CA LEU A 479 13.49 10.40 -23.14
C LEU A 479 13.22 10.35 -21.62
N VAL A 480 14.21 9.98 -20.81
CA VAL A 480 14.09 9.98 -19.34
C VAL A 480 13.73 11.38 -18.83
N ARG A 481 14.42 12.42 -19.29
CA ARG A 481 14.09 13.80 -18.89
C ARG A 481 12.71 14.23 -19.38
N GLU A 482 12.34 13.92 -20.62
CA GLU A 482 11.05 14.30 -21.20
C GLU A 482 9.86 13.64 -20.46
N VAL A 483 9.94 12.34 -20.16
CA VAL A 483 8.93 11.61 -19.37
C VAL A 483 8.82 12.19 -17.96
N LEU A 484 9.94 12.40 -17.27
CA LEU A 484 9.91 12.90 -15.89
C LEU A 484 9.53 14.40 -15.82
N LEU A 485 9.89 15.21 -16.82
CA LEU A 485 9.34 16.57 -16.95
C LEU A 485 7.82 16.53 -17.11
N ARG A 486 7.29 15.63 -17.95
CA ARG A 486 5.84 15.48 -18.15
C ARG A 486 5.12 14.98 -16.89
N LEU A 487 5.72 14.09 -16.11
CA LEU A 487 5.20 13.68 -14.80
C LEU A 487 5.07 14.89 -13.86
N ASN A 488 6.11 15.71 -13.73
CA ASN A 488 6.09 16.92 -12.90
C ASN A 488 5.08 17.97 -13.41
N ASP A 489 4.99 18.17 -14.73
CA ASP A 489 4.07 19.15 -15.35
C ASP A 489 2.59 18.75 -15.26
N THR A 490 2.29 17.51 -14.88
CA THR A 490 0.92 16.97 -14.77
C THR A 490 0.45 16.80 -13.32
N GLU A 491 1.26 17.19 -12.34
CA GLU A 491 0.94 17.09 -10.90
C GLU A 491 -0.43 17.66 -10.54
N ALA A 492 -0.70 18.89 -10.98
CA ALA A 492 -1.99 19.57 -10.74
C ALA A 492 -3.19 18.90 -11.45
N THR A 493 -2.97 17.92 -12.32
CA THR A 493 -4.05 17.10 -12.90
C THR A 493 -4.47 15.98 -11.96
N ARG A 494 -3.54 15.36 -11.22
CA ARG A 494 -3.80 14.24 -10.29
C ARG A 494 -4.62 14.64 -9.05
N VAL A 495 -4.76 15.94 -8.79
CA VAL A 495 -5.63 16.47 -7.73
C VAL A 495 -7.10 16.14 -8.02
N GLY A 496 -7.69 15.27 -7.20
CA GLY A 496 -9.09 14.84 -7.37
C GLY A 496 -9.27 13.66 -8.34
N VAL A 497 -8.25 12.84 -8.55
CA VAL A 497 -8.41 11.47 -9.08
C VAL A 497 -9.45 10.72 -8.22
N PRO A 498 -10.49 10.09 -8.82
CA PRO A 498 -11.42 9.21 -8.11
C PRO A 498 -10.73 7.94 -7.62
N THR A 499 -11.28 7.33 -6.57
CA THR A 499 -10.76 6.13 -5.90
C THR A 499 -10.10 5.12 -6.85
N VAL A 500 -8.81 4.84 -6.63
CA VAL A 500 -8.07 3.81 -7.36
C VAL A 500 -8.19 2.46 -6.66
N ILE A 501 -7.70 1.41 -7.32
CA ILE A 501 -7.21 0.22 -6.61
C ILE A 501 -5.70 0.42 -6.55
N VAL A 502 -5.12 0.44 -5.36
CA VAL A 502 -3.66 0.46 -5.18
C VAL A 502 -3.11 -0.93 -5.50
N THR A 503 -2.10 -0.97 -6.36
CA THR A 503 -1.45 -2.19 -6.84
C THR A 503 0.08 -2.07 -6.92
N SER A 504 0.68 -0.97 -6.46
CA SER A 504 2.14 -0.89 -6.23
C SER A 504 2.49 -0.18 -4.93
N SER A 505 3.76 -0.28 -4.50
CA SER A 505 4.27 0.39 -3.30
C SER A 505 4.25 1.93 -3.36
N ALA A 506 3.99 2.52 -4.53
CA ALA A 506 3.99 3.97 -4.74
C ALA A 506 2.87 4.42 -5.71
N PRO A 507 1.61 4.48 -5.25
CA PRO A 507 0.52 4.98 -6.09
C PRO A 507 0.64 6.48 -6.34
N LEU A 508 0.25 6.91 -7.55
CA LEU A 508 0.35 8.32 -7.98
C LEU A 508 -0.59 9.29 -7.24
N THR A 509 -1.50 8.76 -6.41
CA THR A 509 -2.29 9.52 -5.43
C THR A 509 -1.47 9.93 -4.20
N ASN A 510 -0.43 9.15 -3.86
CA ASN A 510 0.47 9.39 -2.72
C ASN A 510 1.82 9.96 -3.15
N ALA A 511 2.37 9.52 -4.28
CA ALA A 511 3.65 9.95 -4.86
C ALA A 511 3.54 11.36 -5.51
N THR A 512 3.27 12.36 -4.67
CA THR A 512 2.87 13.73 -5.06
C THR A 512 3.97 14.76 -4.85
N GLN A 513 3.80 15.94 -5.45
CA GLN A 513 4.69 17.10 -5.33
C GLN A 513 3.90 18.41 -5.09
N PRO A 514 4.54 19.47 -4.55
CA PRO A 514 3.90 20.76 -4.34
C PRO A 514 3.27 21.32 -5.62
N LEU A 515 1.97 21.64 -5.57
CA LEU A 515 1.23 22.14 -6.72
C LEU A 515 1.83 23.45 -7.26
N GLY A 516 2.12 23.47 -8.55
CA GLY A 516 2.78 24.61 -9.20
C GLY A 516 4.28 24.74 -8.90
N LEU A 517 4.94 23.69 -8.40
CA LEU A 517 6.40 23.66 -8.28
C LEU A 517 7.05 23.99 -9.64
N VAL A 518 7.96 24.97 -9.63
CA VAL A 518 8.73 25.40 -10.83
C VAL A 518 10.13 24.77 -10.87
N TRP A 519 10.59 24.22 -9.74
CA TRP A 519 11.86 23.49 -9.67
C TRP A 519 11.79 22.18 -10.47
N ARG A 520 12.89 21.81 -11.12
CA ARG A 520 13.04 20.55 -11.86
C ARG A 520 14.44 19.98 -11.58
N ALA A 521 14.54 18.65 -11.49
CA ALA A 521 15.83 17.96 -11.46
C ALA A 521 16.45 17.98 -12.86
N ASP A 522 17.57 18.68 -13.03
CA ASP A 522 18.34 18.72 -14.29
C ASP A 522 19.17 17.43 -14.53
N GLY A 523 19.39 16.65 -13.47
CA GLY A 523 20.23 15.46 -13.48
C GLY A 523 21.73 15.76 -13.59
N SER A 524 22.17 17.02 -13.37
CA SER A 524 23.58 17.41 -13.48
C SER A 524 24.29 17.60 -12.14
N ARG A 525 23.55 17.72 -11.04
CA ARG A 525 24.09 18.03 -9.70
C ARG A 525 24.36 16.74 -8.94
N GLU A 526 25.63 16.47 -8.68
CA GLU A 526 26.05 15.28 -7.94
C GLU A 526 26.18 15.55 -6.43
N GLU A 527 26.13 14.50 -5.61
CA GLU A 527 26.27 14.59 -4.15
C GLU A 527 27.58 15.29 -3.71
N GLN A 528 28.65 15.12 -4.51
CA GLN A 528 29.93 15.81 -4.31
C GLN A 528 29.82 17.34 -4.50
N GLU A 529 28.93 17.81 -5.40
CA GLU A 529 28.66 19.23 -5.59
C GLU A 529 27.78 19.78 -4.48
N LEU A 530 26.79 19.01 -4.00
CA LEU A 530 26.04 19.33 -2.79
C LEU A 530 26.99 19.48 -1.59
N GLN A 531 27.89 18.52 -1.35
CA GLN A 531 28.86 18.60 -0.25
C GLN A 531 29.77 19.83 -0.36
N ARG A 532 30.29 20.15 -1.55
CA ARG A 532 31.06 21.40 -1.79
C ARG A 532 30.22 22.65 -1.52
N THR A 533 28.95 22.65 -1.92
CA THR A 533 28.02 23.76 -1.67
C THR A 533 27.75 23.94 -0.18
N LEU A 534 27.50 22.86 0.55
CA LEU A 534 27.28 22.88 1.99
C LEU A 534 28.54 23.38 2.74
N LEU A 535 29.74 22.96 2.35
CA LEU A 535 31.01 23.46 2.91
C LEU A 535 31.18 24.97 2.67
N GLN A 536 30.94 25.44 1.44
CA GLN A 536 30.98 26.88 1.13
C GLN A 536 29.91 27.70 1.87
N LEU A 537 28.77 27.10 2.22
CA LEU A 537 27.74 27.74 3.05
C LEU A 537 28.16 27.77 4.52
N ALA A 538 28.69 26.67 5.06
CA ALA A 538 29.22 26.59 6.42
C ALA A 538 30.35 27.62 6.65
N GLU A 539 31.32 27.72 5.73
CA GLU A 539 32.37 28.74 5.78
C GLU A 539 31.81 30.17 5.76
N LYS A 540 30.77 30.44 4.95
CA LYS A 540 30.10 31.75 4.92
C LYS A 540 29.38 32.05 6.23
N VAL A 541 28.68 31.09 6.83
CA VAL A 541 28.03 31.23 8.15
C VAL A 541 29.07 31.48 9.25
N LEU A 542 30.17 30.72 9.26
CA LEU A 542 31.30 30.93 10.18
C LEU A 542 32.05 32.27 9.95
N SER A 543 31.84 32.91 8.79
CA SER A 543 32.37 34.24 8.47
C SER A 543 31.47 35.42 8.89
N ILE A 544 30.20 35.18 9.27
CA ILE A 544 29.28 36.22 9.75
C ILE A 544 29.91 36.94 10.95
N PRO A 545 29.90 38.29 11.02
CA PRO A 545 30.49 39.03 12.13
C PRO A 545 29.70 38.81 13.43
N ASP A 546 30.41 38.84 14.57
CA ASP A 546 29.88 38.34 15.86
C ASP A 546 28.61 39.07 16.34
N ASN A 547 28.37 40.31 15.89
CA ASN A 547 27.17 41.09 16.21
C ASN A 547 25.90 40.66 15.45
N LEU A 548 26.01 39.73 14.49
CA LEU A 548 24.90 39.13 13.76
C LEU A 548 24.82 37.61 13.96
N ARG A 549 25.67 37.03 14.83
CA ARG A 549 25.58 35.61 15.20
C ARG A 549 24.46 35.40 16.22
N PRO A 550 23.69 34.30 16.13
CA PRO A 550 22.93 33.81 17.26
C PRO A 550 23.86 33.60 18.47
N ALA A 551 23.39 33.95 19.68
CA ALA A 551 24.17 33.88 20.93
C ALA A 551 24.43 32.45 21.46
N ALA A 552 24.62 31.50 20.54
CA ALA A 552 24.89 30.09 20.77
C ALA A 552 26.25 29.62 20.23
N LEU A 553 26.92 30.42 19.39
CA LEU A 553 28.15 30.03 18.70
C LEU A 553 29.38 30.69 19.33
N GLU A 554 30.18 29.92 20.05
CA GLU A 554 31.45 30.39 20.64
C GLU A 554 32.59 30.55 19.62
N PRO A 555 33.65 31.35 19.91
CA PRO A 555 34.56 31.83 18.87
C PRO A 555 35.78 30.93 18.60
N LYS A 556 35.73 30.21 17.47
CA LYS A 556 36.87 29.79 16.61
C LYS A 556 38.06 29.02 17.22
N ALA A 557 38.17 27.76 16.81
CA ALA A 557 39.45 27.15 16.42
C ALA A 557 39.22 26.19 15.22
N GLU A 558 40.14 26.16 14.25
CA GLU A 558 40.14 25.24 13.09
C GLU A 558 38.88 25.26 12.19
N ALA A 559 38.70 26.36 11.45
CA ALA A 559 37.50 26.62 10.64
C ALA A 559 37.15 25.57 9.56
N HIS A 560 38.11 24.84 8.98
CA HIS A 560 37.78 23.75 8.03
C HIS A 560 37.26 22.50 8.76
N ALA A 561 37.91 22.06 9.84
CA ALA A 561 37.42 20.92 10.62
C ALA A 561 36.04 21.20 11.24
N GLN A 562 35.80 22.44 11.68
CA GLN A 562 34.48 22.90 12.11
C GLN A 562 33.45 22.96 10.96
N ALA A 563 33.86 23.26 9.72
CA ALA A 563 32.98 23.22 8.56
C ALA A 563 32.64 21.78 8.12
N ASP A 564 33.62 20.88 8.08
CA ASP A 564 33.41 19.45 7.79
C ASP A 564 32.48 18.81 8.83
N GLU A 565 32.70 19.09 10.13
CA GLU A 565 31.84 18.62 11.22
C GLU A 565 30.43 19.21 11.12
N ALA A 566 30.28 20.51 10.84
CA ALA A 566 28.97 21.15 10.66
C ALA A 566 28.23 20.62 9.41
N VAL A 567 28.94 20.29 8.33
CA VAL A 567 28.35 19.68 7.13
C VAL A 567 27.96 18.23 7.38
N ARG A 568 28.72 17.48 8.20
CA ARG A 568 28.30 16.16 8.66
C ARG A 568 27.04 16.27 9.51
N GLN A 569 27.05 17.08 10.57
CA GLN A 569 25.87 17.28 11.44
C GLN A 569 24.64 17.77 10.66
N LEU A 570 24.82 18.58 9.61
CA LEU A 570 23.74 18.98 8.71
C LEU A 570 23.27 17.84 7.79
N LYS A 571 24.16 16.98 7.29
CA LYS A 571 23.77 15.75 6.58
C LYS A 571 23.04 14.78 7.50
N ASP A 572 23.55 14.54 8.71
CA ASP A 572 22.94 13.67 9.71
C ASP A 572 21.54 14.19 10.08
N ALA A 573 21.38 15.50 10.29
CA ALA A 573 20.09 16.13 10.55
C ALA A 573 19.15 16.14 9.33
N LEU A 574 19.67 16.25 8.10
CA LEU A 574 18.86 16.17 6.88
C LEU A 574 18.44 14.73 6.54
N SER A 575 19.27 13.72 6.82
CA SER A 575 18.86 12.31 6.79
C SER A 575 17.77 12.10 7.82
N PHE A 576 18.02 12.45 9.09
CA PHE A 576 17.02 12.33 10.15
C PHE A 576 15.70 13.03 9.80
N LEU A 577 15.74 14.22 9.18
CA LEU A 577 14.54 14.91 8.69
C LEU A 577 13.85 14.19 7.53
N ASN A 578 14.60 13.62 6.58
CA ASN A 578 14.06 12.81 5.49
C ASN A 578 13.37 11.53 6.03
N ASP A 579 14.03 10.86 6.95
CA ASP A 579 13.58 9.63 7.58
C ASP A 579 12.34 9.92 8.47
N PHE A 580 12.34 11.04 9.20
CA PHE A 580 11.21 11.61 9.94
C PHE A 580 10.03 12.03 9.05
N THR A 581 10.26 12.48 7.81
CA THR A 581 9.18 12.75 6.85
C THR A 581 8.57 11.48 6.25
N GLN A 582 9.28 10.35 6.25
CA GLN A 582 8.71 9.07 5.80
C GLN A 582 8.04 8.29 6.96
N GLY A 583 8.53 8.43 8.19
CA GLY A 583 8.04 7.69 9.36
C GLY A 583 6.84 8.30 10.13
N GLY A 584 6.26 9.41 9.66
CA GLY A 584 5.21 10.14 10.40
C GLY A 584 5.78 10.96 11.56
N GLY A 585 6.14 12.21 11.27
CA GLY A 585 6.89 13.06 12.20
C GLY A 585 6.16 13.44 13.51
N MET A 586 6.94 13.80 14.53
CA MET A 586 6.48 14.06 15.90
C MET A 586 6.85 15.44 16.46
N ASP A 587 5.87 16.05 17.11
CA ASP A 587 5.89 16.68 18.44
C ASP A 587 7.03 17.62 18.91
N ILE A 588 6.60 18.84 19.24
CA ILE A 588 7.40 19.85 19.95
C ILE A 588 6.56 20.38 21.13
N LYS A 589 6.93 20.05 22.38
CA LYS A 589 6.42 20.72 23.60
C LYS A 589 7.43 20.80 24.74
N ASP A 590 8.26 19.77 24.96
CA ASP A 590 9.33 19.81 25.97
C ASP A 590 10.50 20.70 25.54
N SER A 591 10.31 22.01 25.74
CA SER A 591 11.31 23.05 25.46
C SER A 591 12.62 22.92 26.26
N GLU A 592 12.70 22.00 27.22
CA GLU A 592 13.93 21.65 27.92
C GLU A 592 14.79 20.65 27.13
N SER A 593 14.21 19.66 26.42
CA SER A 593 14.99 18.67 25.65
C SER A 593 15.67 19.31 24.43
N LEU A 594 14.96 20.17 23.70
CA LEU A 594 15.53 21.00 22.64
C LEU A 594 16.62 21.95 23.20
N GLN A 595 16.43 22.49 24.41
CA GLN A 595 17.45 23.32 25.05
C GLN A 595 18.68 22.53 25.50
N ASP A 596 18.54 21.27 25.92
CA ASP A 596 19.66 20.43 26.32
C ASP A 596 20.45 19.90 25.11
N TRP A 597 19.78 19.59 24.00
CA TRP A 597 20.43 19.36 22.70
C TRP A 597 21.16 20.63 22.20
N LEU A 598 20.52 21.80 22.32
CA LEU A 598 21.15 23.11 22.06
C LEU A 598 22.19 23.53 23.13
N LYS A 599 22.41 22.74 24.19
CA LYS A 599 23.54 22.88 25.15
C LYS A 599 24.66 21.88 24.83
N SER A 600 24.35 20.63 24.45
CA SER A 600 25.38 19.66 24.05
C SER A 600 26.14 20.13 22.81
N LEU A 601 25.45 20.76 21.85
CA LEU A 601 26.07 21.44 20.71
C LEU A 601 27.00 22.61 21.08
N ARG A 602 26.91 23.15 22.30
CA ARG A 602 27.78 24.26 22.78
C ARG A 602 28.97 23.78 23.61
N SER A 603 28.87 22.63 24.27
CA SER A 603 29.87 22.18 25.25
C SER A 603 31.07 21.43 24.63
N GLY A 604 31.04 21.13 23.33
CA GLY A 604 32.15 20.52 22.60
C GLY A 604 32.47 19.07 22.99
N GLY A 605 31.66 18.46 23.87
CA GLY A 605 31.74 17.04 24.19
C GLY A 605 31.09 16.21 23.08
N LYS A 606 31.66 15.02 22.80
CA LYS A 606 30.91 14.01 22.04
C LYS A 606 29.64 13.62 22.82
N PRO A 607 28.51 13.36 22.15
CA PRO A 607 27.34 12.78 22.80
C PRO A 607 27.64 11.32 23.17
N ASP A 608 27.93 11.06 24.44
CA ASP A 608 27.96 9.71 24.99
C ASP A 608 26.52 9.20 25.14
N LYS A 609 26.07 8.50 24.09
CA LYS A 609 24.77 7.84 23.80
C LYS A 609 23.94 8.54 22.71
N PRO A 610 23.31 7.77 21.80
CA PRO A 610 22.25 8.27 20.91
C PRO A 610 20.97 8.59 21.71
N PHE A 611 20.09 9.39 21.12
CA PHE A 611 18.80 9.73 21.72
C PHE A 611 17.84 8.53 21.66
N GLY A 612 17.17 8.26 22.78
CA GLY A 612 16.10 7.25 22.87
C GLY A 612 14.73 7.90 22.65
N ASN A 613 13.78 7.14 22.09
CA ASN A 613 12.44 7.61 21.76
C ASN A 613 11.63 7.92 23.03
N MET A 614 10.97 9.07 23.06
CA MET A 614 9.81 9.36 23.90
C MET A 614 8.74 10.03 23.05
N LEU A 615 7.56 9.40 22.93
CA LEU A 615 6.43 9.92 22.15
C LEU A 615 5.39 10.56 23.08
N ILE A 616 5.29 11.90 23.13
CA ILE A 616 4.10 12.62 23.65
C ILE A 616 3.98 14.03 23.05
N TRP A 617 2.96 14.26 22.21
CA TRP A 617 2.10 15.45 22.03
C TRP A 617 1.08 15.13 20.88
N GLY A 618 0.32 16.04 20.25
CA GLY A 618 -0.05 17.40 20.66
C GLY A 618 -0.19 18.42 19.53
N SER A 619 -1.18 18.24 18.64
CA SER A 619 -1.58 19.12 17.52
C SER A 619 -1.28 20.64 17.62
N PRO A 620 -0.83 21.29 16.51
CA PRO A 620 -0.53 22.72 16.43
C PRO A 620 -1.74 23.62 16.07
N PHE A 621 -2.93 23.08 15.81
CA PHE A 621 -4.09 23.87 15.35
C PHE A 621 -5.04 24.29 16.49
N SER A 622 -4.52 25.08 17.44
CA SER A 622 -5.36 25.76 18.45
C SER A 622 -4.86 27.15 18.85
N GLU A 623 -4.89 28.12 17.92
CA GLU A 623 -5.46 29.47 18.18
C GLU A 623 -5.50 30.33 16.89
N ASN A 624 -6.73 30.71 16.47
CA ASN A 624 -7.13 31.48 15.27
C ASN A 624 -7.25 30.67 13.96
#